data_AF-A0A255PCZ5-F1
#
_entry.id   AF-A0A255PCZ5-F1
#
_cell.length_a   1.000
_cell.length_b   1.000
_cell.length_c   1.000
_cell.angle_alpha   90.00
_cell.angle_beta   90.00
_cell.angle_gamma   90.00
#
_symmetry.space_group_name_H-M   'P 1'
#
loop_
_entity.id
_entity.type
_entity.pdbx_description
1 polymer ?
#
loop_
_entity_poly.entity_id
_entity_poly.type
_entity_poly.pdbx_seq_one_letter_code
_entity_poly.pdbx_strand_id
1 'polypeptide(L)'
;MQPHYERLAQLSAPFSTKLALDEWDWSALFEYAEGEVPEADAITKITNLWVTSPEGGGSRDIALIASLNDGRWATCVAWSDYTGFGCQQGVDWRINETREMAISRGLDKESRAHLGLALPGEEATR
;
A
#
# COMPACT_ATOMS: atom_id res chain seq x y z
N MET A 1 7.70 -6.58 24.84
CA MET A 1 7.83 -5.57 23.78
C MET A 1 7.62 -6.30 22.48
N GLN A 2 6.46 -6.16 21.85
CA GLN A 2 6.25 -6.75 20.53
C GLN A 2 7.16 -6.01 19.53
N PRO A 3 7.89 -6.72 18.65
CA PRO A 3 8.64 -6.08 17.60
C PRO A 3 7.68 -5.27 16.71
N HIS A 4 7.98 -4.00 16.51
CA HIS A 4 7.15 -3.02 15.77
C HIS A 4 6.66 -3.57 14.40
N TYR A 5 7.48 -4.40 13.75
CA TYR A 5 7.20 -5.06 12.46
C TYR A 5 5.96 -5.97 12.45
N GLU A 6 5.48 -6.47 13.61
CA GLU A 6 4.30 -7.35 13.68
C GLU A 6 3.01 -6.65 13.22
N ARG A 7 2.91 -5.32 13.30
CA ARG A 7 1.68 -4.60 12.92
C ARG A 7 1.48 -4.56 11.41
N LEU A 8 2.54 -4.28 10.64
CA LEU A 8 2.48 -4.36 9.18
C LEU A 8 2.22 -5.81 8.73
N ALA A 9 2.82 -6.76 9.43
CA ALA A 9 2.56 -8.18 9.26
C ALA A 9 1.13 -8.60 9.61
N GLN A 10 0.44 -7.95 10.55
CA GLN A 10 -0.96 -8.25 10.92
C GLN A 10 -1.98 -7.79 9.87
N LEU A 11 -1.63 -6.79 9.05
CA LEU A 11 -2.34 -6.50 7.78
C LEU A 11 -2.31 -7.71 6.82
N SER A 12 -1.56 -8.75 7.21
CA SER A 12 -1.30 -10.14 6.78
C SER A 12 -2.40 -11.20 6.59
N ALA A 13 -3.38 -11.22 7.49
CA ALA A 13 -4.20 -12.41 7.69
C ALA A 13 -5.08 -12.73 6.45
N PRO A 14 -5.43 -13.99 6.16
CA PRO A 14 -6.43 -14.29 5.13
C PRO A 14 -7.80 -13.74 5.56
N PHE A 15 -8.41 -12.90 4.72
CA PHE A 15 -9.71 -12.29 5.01
C PHE A 15 -10.79 -12.91 4.13
N SER A 16 -11.86 -13.35 4.77
CA SER A 16 -12.99 -14.00 4.12
C SER A 16 -14.04 -13.01 3.62
N THR A 17 -13.97 -11.72 3.97
CA THR A 17 -14.98 -10.71 3.57
C THR A 17 -14.41 -9.29 3.44
N LYS A 18 -15.09 -8.45 2.64
CA LYS A 18 -14.80 -7.03 2.42
C LYS A 18 -14.90 -6.17 3.71
N LEU A 19 -15.70 -6.60 4.69
CA LEU A 19 -15.87 -5.94 6.00
C LEU A 19 -14.63 -6.04 6.88
N ALA A 20 -13.87 -7.13 6.78
CA ALA A 20 -12.66 -7.31 7.58
C ALA A 20 -11.52 -6.35 7.19
N LEU A 21 -11.60 -5.70 6.01
CA LEU A 21 -10.62 -4.74 5.51
C LEU A 21 -10.81 -3.32 6.10
N ASP A 22 -12.06 -2.96 6.45
CA ASP A 22 -12.40 -1.69 7.10
C ASP A 22 -12.07 -1.70 8.61
N GLU A 23 -11.97 -2.88 9.23
CA GLU A 23 -11.59 -3.07 10.63
C GLU A 23 -10.07 -3.03 10.87
N TRP A 24 -9.26 -2.81 9.82
CA TRP A 24 -7.80 -2.79 9.95
C TRP A 24 -7.27 -1.54 10.61
N ASP A 25 -6.21 -1.76 11.36
CA ASP A 25 -5.37 -0.71 11.90
C ASP A 25 -4.40 -0.19 10.83
N TRP A 26 -4.94 0.63 9.93
CA TRP A 26 -4.18 1.30 8.87
C TRP A 26 -3.07 2.21 9.39
N SER A 27 -3.00 2.47 10.71
CA SER A 27 -1.99 3.34 11.31
C SER A 27 -0.56 2.87 11.04
N ALA A 28 -0.32 1.58 10.81
CA ALA A 28 1.00 1.06 10.45
C ALA A 28 1.53 1.64 9.12
N LEU A 29 0.65 1.96 8.15
CA LEU A 29 1.05 2.62 6.92
C LEU A 29 1.51 4.06 7.15
N PHE A 30 1.11 4.69 8.24
CA PHE A 30 1.52 6.06 8.58
C PHE A 30 2.70 6.05 9.55
N GLU A 31 2.74 5.10 10.50
CA GLU A 31 3.81 4.94 11.49
C GLU A 31 5.17 4.67 10.82
N TYR A 32 5.19 3.83 9.79
CA TYR A 32 6.42 3.39 9.12
C TYR A 32 6.75 4.13 7.84
N ALA A 33 5.99 5.16 7.50
CA ALA A 33 6.24 5.97 6.33
C ALA A 33 7.42 6.92 6.57
N GLU A 34 8.25 7.07 5.54
CA GLU A 34 9.31 8.07 5.51
C GLU A 34 8.95 9.18 4.52
N GLY A 35 9.26 10.44 4.84
CA GLY A 35 9.06 11.57 3.94
C GLY A 35 7.67 12.22 4.03
N GLU A 36 7.13 12.63 2.87
CA GLU A 36 5.84 13.32 2.77
C GLU A 36 4.69 12.30 2.84
N VAL A 37 3.92 12.35 3.93
CA VAL A 37 2.83 11.42 4.23
C VAL A 37 1.52 12.21 4.31
N PRO A 38 0.42 11.74 3.69
CA PRO A 38 -0.88 12.39 3.88
C PRO A 38 -1.36 12.22 5.32
N GLU A 39 -2.11 13.20 5.84
CA GLU A 39 -2.83 13.02 7.10
C GLU A 39 -3.90 11.92 6.92
N ALA A 40 -4.05 11.04 7.92
CA ALA A 40 -4.92 9.87 7.79
C ALA A 40 -6.41 10.26 7.59
N ASP A 41 -6.85 11.35 8.23
CA ASP A 41 -8.19 11.92 8.09
C ASP A 41 -8.38 12.74 6.81
N ALA A 42 -7.29 13.08 6.10
CA ALA A 42 -7.38 13.69 4.78
C ALA A 42 -7.81 12.68 3.70
N ILE A 43 -7.63 11.38 3.93
CA ILE A 43 -8.05 10.33 2.99
C ILE A 43 -9.57 10.21 2.99
N THR A 44 -10.19 10.55 1.86
CA THR A 44 -11.65 10.49 1.70
C THR A 44 -12.14 9.18 1.12
N LYS A 45 -11.32 8.53 0.28
CA LYS A 45 -11.70 7.29 -0.39
C LYS A 45 -10.48 6.56 -0.94
N ILE A 46 -10.42 5.25 -0.72
CA ILE A 46 -9.52 4.34 -1.45
C ILE A 46 -10.21 3.91 -2.74
N THR A 47 -9.61 4.19 -3.89
CA THR A 47 -10.20 3.85 -5.20
C THR A 47 -9.67 2.55 -5.77
N ASN A 48 -8.43 2.20 -5.45
CA ASN A 48 -7.74 1.02 -5.93
C ASN A 48 -6.92 0.46 -4.77
N LEU A 49 -6.98 -0.85 -4.56
CA LEU A 49 -6.26 -1.55 -3.51
C LEU A 49 -5.87 -2.93 -3.99
N TRP A 50 -4.61 -3.28 -3.77
CA TRP A 50 -4.08 -4.62 -3.92
C TRP A 50 -3.26 -4.96 -2.68
N VAL A 51 -3.44 -6.18 -2.19
CA VAL A 51 -2.78 -6.71 -1.00
C VAL A 51 -2.47 -8.18 -1.28
N THR A 52 -1.22 -8.60 -1.14
CA THR A 52 -0.82 -10.00 -1.30
C THR A 52 0.20 -10.42 -0.24
N SER A 53 0.27 -11.72 0.07
CA SER A 53 1.39 -12.30 0.81
C SER A 53 2.12 -13.23 -0.14
N PRO A 54 3.17 -12.75 -0.85
CA PRO A 54 3.73 -13.49 -1.98
C PRO A 54 4.38 -14.81 -1.55
N GLU A 55 4.94 -14.87 -0.34
CA GLU A 55 5.66 -16.05 0.19
C GLU A 55 4.82 -16.90 1.17
N GLY A 56 3.59 -16.47 1.48
CA GLY A 56 2.87 -16.95 2.66
C GLY A 56 3.45 -16.37 3.95
N GLY A 57 2.76 -16.61 5.08
CA GLY A 57 2.95 -15.91 6.36
C GLY A 57 4.39 -15.49 6.63
N GLY A 58 4.66 -14.19 6.50
CA GLY A 58 6.02 -13.66 6.59
C GLY A 58 6.31 -12.46 5.72
N SER A 59 5.78 -12.46 4.49
CA SER A 59 5.96 -11.38 3.54
C SER A 59 4.62 -10.76 3.12
N ARG A 60 4.54 -9.45 2.95
CA ARG A 60 3.32 -8.73 2.55
C ARG A 60 3.67 -7.56 1.66
N ASP A 61 2.93 -7.43 0.56
CA ASP A 61 2.96 -6.25 -0.31
C ASP A 61 1.56 -5.63 -0.39
N ILE A 62 1.53 -4.30 -0.38
CA ILE A 62 0.34 -3.46 -0.46
C ILE A 62 0.61 -2.39 -1.52
N ALA A 63 -0.37 -2.18 -2.40
CA ALA A 63 -0.40 -1.03 -3.29
C ALA A 63 -1.81 -0.41 -3.25
N LEU A 64 -1.91 0.90 -3.08
CA LEU A 64 -3.20 1.60 -3.10
C LEU A 64 -3.15 2.97 -3.75
N ILE A 65 -4.33 3.44 -4.15
CA ILE A 65 -4.59 4.81 -4.58
C ILE A 65 -5.77 5.36 -3.78
N ALA A 66 -5.63 6.57 -3.26
CA ALA A 66 -6.64 7.26 -2.49
C ALA A 66 -6.84 8.71 -2.96
N SER A 67 -8.07 9.21 -2.86
CA SER A 67 -8.37 10.64 -3.01
C SER A 67 -8.29 11.36 -1.67
N LEU A 68 -7.77 12.59 -1.67
CA LEU A 68 -7.66 13.44 -0.49
C LEU A 68 -8.77 14.51 -0.46
N ASN A 69 -9.06 15.05 0.73
CA ASN A 69 -10.10 16.06 0.95
C ASN A 69 -9.85 17.40 0.24
N ASP A 70 -8.60 17.66 -0.14
CA ASP A 70 -8.15 18.84 -0.88
C ASP A 70 -8.15 18.65 -2.41
N GLY A 71 -8.61 17.49 -2.89
CA GLY A 71 -8.68 17.15 -4.31
C GLY A 71 -7.41 16.51 -4.88
N ARG A 72 -6.33 16.42 -4.10
CA ARG A 72 -5.11 15.68 -4.48
C ARG A 72 -5.31 14.18 -4.35
N TRP A 73 -4.31 13.42 -4.80
CA TRP A 73 -4.30 11.97 -4.83
C TRP A 73 -3.07 11.42 -4.14
N ALA A 74 -3.27 10.46 -3.25
CA ALA A 74 -2.20 9.75 -2.58
C ALA A 74 -2.04 8.34 -3.14
N THR A 75 -0.81 7.87 -3.26
CA THR A 75 -0.48 6.47 -3.48
C THR A 75 0.35 5.97 -2.32
N CYS A 76 0.17 4.70 -1.98
CA CYS A 76 1.00 4.02 -1.00
C CYS A 76 1.44 2.68 -1.57
N VAL A 77 2.75 2.43 -1.50
CA VAL A 77 3.35 1.11 -1.70
C VAL A 77 4.01 0.73 -0.38
N ALA A 78 3.58 -0.39 0.20
CA ALA A 78 4.12 -0.87 1.45
C ALA A 78 4.48 -2.34 1.34
N TRP A 79 5.58 -2.73 1.98
CA TRP A 79 6.02 -4.11 2.05
C TRP A 79 6.64 -4.43 3.41
N SER A 80 6.56 -5.70 3.81
CA SER A 80 7.31 -6.24 4.96
C SER A 80 7.80 -7.64 4.66
N ASP A 81 8.99 -7.97 5.14
CA ASP A 81 9.51 -9.32 5.32
C ASP A 81 9.89 -9.51 6.81
N TYR A 82 9.11 -10.32 7.53
CA TYR A 82 9.27 -10.59 8.96
C TYR A 82 9.69 -12.04 9.27
N THR A 83 9.84 -12.92 8.27
CA THR A 83 10.23 -14.33 8.47
C THR A 83 11.69 -14.65 8.12
N GLY A 84 12.42 -13.72 7.53
CA GLY A 84 13.84 -13.88 7.20
C GLY A 84 14.84 -13.49 8.29
N PHE A 85 16.12 -13.87 8.11
CA PHE A 85 17.24 -13.25 8.81
C PHE A 85 17.46 -11.84 8.23
N GLY A 86 17.19 -10.80 9.02
CA GLY A 86 17.31 -9.41 8.58
C GLY A 86 15.98 -8.78 8.19
N CYS A 87 14.97 -8.89 9.07
CA CYS A 87 13.63 -8.34 8.86
C CYS A 87 13.68 -6.90 8.35
N GLN A 88 12.93 -6.63 7.29
CA GLN A 88 12.84 -5.32 6.66
C GLN A 88 11.39 -4.98 6.35
N GLN A 89 11.15 -3.69 6.24
CA GLN A 89 9.86 -3.17 5.79
C GLN A 89 10.11 -1.84 5.10
N GLY A 90 9.13 -1.41 4.31
CA GLY A 90 9.11 -0.08 3.74
C GLY A 90 7.67 0.37 3.53
N VAL A 91 7.44 1.67 3.74
CA VAL A 91 6.20 2.33 3.34
C VAL A 91 6.56 3.60 2.60
N ASP A 92 6.21 3.67 1.32
CA ASP A 92 6.40 4.84 0.46
C ASP A 92 5.04 5.47 0.16
N TRP A 93 4.85 6.70 0.62
CA TRP A 93 3.70 7.54 0.25
C TRP A 93 4.11 8.58 -0.77
N ARG A 94 3.23 8.83 -1.74
CA ARG A 94 3.41 9.94 -2.69
C ARG A 94 2.11 10.67 -2.89
N ILE A 95 2.18 12.00 -2.89
CA ILE A 95 1.03 12.88 -3.11
C ILE A 95 1.18 13.54 -4.48
N ASN A 96 0.12 13.53 -5.27
CA ASN A 96 0.08 14.07 -6.62
C ASN A 96 -1.18 14.92 -6.83
N GLU A 97 -1.11 15.90 -7.72
CA GLU A 97 -2.22 16.82 -8.00
C GLU A 97 -3.42 16.14 -8.67
N THR A 98 -3.17 15.10 -9.47
CA THR A 98 -4.19 14.42 -10.27
C THR A 98 -4.08 12.90 -10.13
N ARG A 99 -5.17 12.20 -10.43
CA ARG A 99 -5.20 10.73 -10.42
C ARG A 99 -4.23 10.15 -11.44
N GLU A 100 -4.13 10.76 -12.61
CA GLU A 100 -3.26 10.34 -13.71
C GLU A 100 -1.78 10.44 -13.30
N MET A 101 -1.41 11.51 -12.58
CA MET A 101 -0.07 11.65 -12.01
C MET A 101 0.18 10.63 -10.89
N ALA A 102 -0.80 10.38 -10.03
CA ALA A 102 -0.71 9.35 -9.00
C ALA A 102 -0.44 7.97 -9.62
N ILE A 103 -1.12 7.61 -10.70
CA ILE A 103 -0.89 6.33 -11.41
C ILE A 103 0.51 6.31 -12.04
N SER A 104 0.85 7.35 -12.80
CA SER A 104 2.07 7.34 -13.62
C SER A 104 3.38 7.59 -12.85
N ARG A 105 3.32 8.30 -11.71
CA ARG A 105 4.50 8.73 -10.94
C ARG A 105 4.46 8.29 -9.47
N GLY A 106 3.27 8.03 -8.95
CA GLY A 106 3.04 7.64 -7.56
C GLY A 106 3.22 6.14 -7.29
N LEU A 107 3.08 5.31 -8.33
CA LEU A 107 3.26 3.87 -8.25
C LEU A 107 4.47 3.41 -9.06
N ASP A 108 5.10 2.31 -8.64
CA ASP A 108 6.01 1.57 -9.49
C ASP A 108 5.24 0.72 -10.53
N LYS A 109 5.99 0.08 -11.45
CA LYS A 109 5.42 -0.72 -12.55
C LYS A 109 4.65 -1.94 -12.03
N GLU A 110 5.16 -2.62 -11.01
CA GLU A 110 4.58 -3.84 -10.46
C GLU A 110 3.26 -3.53 -9.73
N SER A 111 3.28 -2.52 -8.88
CA SER A 111 2.09 -1.97 -8.22
C SER A 111 1.00 -1.57 -9.23
N ARG A 112 1.36 -0.89 -10.34
CA ARG A 112 0.41 -0.58 -11.41
C ARG A 112 -0.17 -1.83 -12.06
N ALA A 113 0.66 -2.83 -12.37
CA ALA A 113 0.21 -4.06 -13.01
C ALA A 113 -0.80 -4.81 -12.12
N HIS A 114 -0.51 -4.93 -10.82
CA HIS A 114 -1.40 -5.57 -9.86
C HIS A 114 -2.74 -4.83 -9.65
N LEU A 115 -2.72 -3.51 -9.75
CA LEU A 115 -3.93 -2.69 -9.67
C LEU A 115 -4.73 -2.64 -10.99
N GLY A 116 -4.24 -3.25 -12.07
CA GLY A 116 -4.87 -3.17 -13.40
C GLY A 116 -4.76 -1.79 -14.05
N LEU A 117 -3.70 -1.05 -13.72
CA LEU A 117 -3.45 0.34 -14.12
C LEU A 117 -2.14 0.48 -14.90
N ALA A 118 -1.68 -0.60 -15.54
CA ALA A 118 -0.48 -0.61 -16.37
C ALA A 118 -0.57 0.49 -17.45
N LEU A 119 0.53 1.21 -17.66
CA LEU A 119 0.62 2.23 -18.70
C LEU A 119 0.82 1.58 -20.08
N PRO A 120 0.53 2.28 -21.18
CA PRO A 120 0.82 1.78 -22.53
C PRO A 120 2.28 1.35 -22.67
N GLY A 121 2.51 0.12 -23.13
CA GLY A 121 3.86 -0.47 -23.24
C GLY A 121 4.36 -1.17 -21.97
N GLU A 122 3.61 -1.15 -20.87
CA GLU A 122 3.89 -1.98 -19.67
C GLU A 122 3.16 -3.33 -19.70
N GLU A 123 2.38 -3.59 -20.76
CA GLU A 123 1.55 -4.77 -20.97
C GLU A 123 2.38 -6.01 -21.35
N ALA A 124 3.24 -6.45 -20.44
CA ALA A 124 3.78 -7.81 -20.41
C ALA A 124 4.45 -8.04 -19.05
N THR A 125 3.82 -8.83 -18.19
CA THR A 125 4.29 -10.15 -17.73
C THR A 125 3.16 -10.73 -16.88
N ARG A 126 2.53 -11.80 -17.36
CA ARG A 126 1.50 -12.56 -16.63
C ARG A 126 2.10 -13.87 -16.18
#